data_AF-A0A8J8GF52-F1
#
_entry.id   AF-A0A8J8GF52-F1
#
_cell.length_a   1.000
_cell.length_b   1.000
_cell.length_c   1.000
_cell.angle_alpha   90.00
_cell.angle_beta   90.00
_cell.angle_gamma   90.00
#
_symmetry.space_group_name_H-M   'P 1'
#
loop_
_entity.id
_entity.type
_entity.pdbx_description
1 polymer ?
#
loop_
_entity_poly.entity_id
_entity_poly.type
_entity_poly.pdbx_seq_one_letter_code
_entity_poly.pdbx_strand_id
1 'polypeptide(L)'
;MKTKSLLFGILVGGIAGSTIALLTAPKSGQDLKRTLYANSQKVKDALITLKTESNEVKNQIIEVSKESASILKDVTKDIQTSIEAWKKDIEPNKAKIYDELKNIESTLEQLEKMVKK
;
A
#
# COMPACT_ATOMS: atom_id res chain seq x y z
N MET A 1 -2.21 22.93 7.06
CA MET A 1 -0.84 23.36 7.46
C MET A 1 0.23 23.00 6.42
N LYS A 2 0.17 21.83 5.75
CA LYS A 2 1.25 21.36 4.85
C LYS A 2 1.51 22.24 3.60
N THR A 3 0.48 22.77 2.95
CA THR A 3 0.64 23.63 1.75
C THR A 3 1.42 24.92 2.06
N LYS A 4 1.18 25.54 3.23
CA LYS A 4 1.88 26.77 3.63
C LYS A 4 3.39 26.53 3.82
N SER A 5 3.77 25.38 4.40
CA SER A 5 5.18 25.00 4.56
C SER A 5 5.87 24.74 3.23
N LEU A 6 5.19 24.06 2.29
CA LEU A 6 5.72 23.81 0.94
C LEU A 6 5.92 25.11 0.15
N LEU A 7 4.96 26.03 0.21
CA LEU A 7 5.09 27.35 -0.42
C LEU A 7 6.26 28.15 0.16
N PHE A 8 6.48 28.06 1.47
CA PHE A 8 7.62 28.71 2.12
C PHE A 8 8.95 28.10 1.67
N GLY A 9 9.03 26.77 1.56
CA GLY A 9 10.20 26.08 1.03
C GLY A 9 10.51 26.46 -0.42
N ILE A 10 9.48 26.52 -1.28
CA ILE A 10 9.63 26.99 -2.67
C ILE A 10 10.09 28.44 -2.71
N LEU A 11 9.56 29.31 -1.85
CA LEU A 11 9.93 30.72 -1.82
C LEU A 11 11.40 30.91 -1.40
N VAL A 12 11.79 30.30 -0.28
CA VAL A 12 13.16 30.40 0.24
C VAL A 12 14.16 29.76 -0.72
N GLY A 13 13.85 28.56 -1.23
CA GLY A 13 14.69 27.86 -2.21
C GLY A 13 14.75 28.58 -3.56
N GLY A 14 13.65 29.19 -3.99
CA GLY A 14 13.58 29.98 -5.22
C GLY A 14 14.44 31.23 -5.13
N ILE A 15 14.36 31.97 -4.02
CA ILE A 15 15.23 33.14 -3.77
C ILE A 15 16.68 32.68 -3.74
N ALA A 16 17.06 31.80 -2.81
CA ALA A 16 18.45 31.37 -2.64
C ALA A 16 19.05 30.75 -3.92
N GLY A 17 18.29 29.89 -4.60
CA GLY A 17 18.70 29.25 -5.84
C GLY A 17 18.84 30.24 -6.99
N SER A 18 17.94 31.22 -7.10
CA SER A 18 18.05 32.26 -8.13
C SER A 18 19.27 33.15 -7.92
N THR A 19 19.61 33.51 -6.67
CA THR A 19 20.79 34.33 -6.38
C THR A 19 22.07 33.59 -6.76
N ILE A 20 22.18 32.32 -6.38
CA ILE A 20 23.34 31.48 -6.72
C ILE A 20 23.42 31.30 -8.24
N ALA A 21 22.30 31.00 -8.91
CA ALA A 21 22.26 30.82 -10.35
C ALA A 21 22.65 32.08 -11.13
N LEU A 22 22.22 33.27 -10.67
CA LEU A 22 22.60 34.54 -11.27
C LEU A 22 24.06 34.90 -11.02
N LEU A 23 24.59 34.62 -9.82
CA LEU A 23 25.98 34.91 -9.47
C LEU A 23 26.97 33.99 -10.21
N THR A 24 26.58 32.75 -10.46
CA THR A 24 27.42 31.73 -11.11
C THR A 24 27.14 31.60 -12.61
N ALA A 25 26.24 32.41 -13.18
CA ALA A 25 25.89 32.36 -14.60
C ALA A 25 27.12 32.69 -15.47
N PRO A 26 27.58 31.78 -16.35
CA PRO A 26 28.78 31.98 -17.16
C PRO A 26 28.56 32.84 -18.42
N LYS A 27 27.33 33.35 -18.62
CA LYS A 27 26.89 34.02 -19.85
C LYS A 27 26.74 35.53 -19.63
N SER A 28 26.99 36.33 -20.67
CA SER A 28 26.72 37.77 -20.63
C SER A 28 25.25 38.05 -20.32
N GLY A 29 24.94 39.17 -19.65
CA GLY A 29 23.56 39.48 -19.25
C GLY A 29 22.57 39.57 -20.42
N GLN A 30 23.04 39.95 -21.62
CA GLN A 30 22.23 39.96 -22.84
C GLN A 30 21.92 38.54 -23.35
N ASP A 31 22.94 37.67 -23.37
CA ASP A 31 22.77 36.26 -23.77
C ASP A 31 21.93 35.49 -22.77
N LEU A 32 22.09 35.79 -21.47
CA LEU A 32 21.32 35.17 -20.40
C LEU A 32 19.84 35.51 -20.57
N LYS A 33 19.48 36.77 -20.80
CA LYS A 33 18.09 37.18 -21.08
C LYS A 33 17.54 36.45 -22.30
N ARG A 34 18.27 36.46 -23.42
CA ARG A 34 17.86 35.79 -24.66
C ARG A 34 17.60 34.29 -24.44
N THR A 35 18.48 33.63 -23.71
CA THR A 35 18.38 32.21 -23.36
C THR A 35 17.23 31.96 -22.39
N LEU A 36 17.00 32.85 -21.41
CA LEU A 36 15.88 32.77 -20.47
C LEU A 36 14.54 32.83 -21.21
N TYR A 37 14.38 33.77 -22.15
CA TYR A 37 13.16 33.88 -22.94
C TYR A 37 12.91 32.62 -23.77
N ALA A 38 13.95 32.08 -24.41
CA ALA A 38 13.83 30.85 -25.20
C ALA A 38 13.50 29.61 -24.34
N ASN A 39 14.04 29.53 -23.12
CA ASN A 39 13.84 28.39 -22.23
C ASN A 39 12.62 28.51 -21.32
N SER A 40 12.09 29.72 -21.11
CA SER A 40 10.92 29.95 -20.26
C SER A 40 9.70 29.18 -20.76
N GLN A 41 9.50 29.10 -22.08
CA GLN A 41 8.41 28.31 -22.65
C GLN A 41 8.60 26.81 -22.40
N LYS A 42 9.82 26.30 -22.59
CA LYS A 42 10.15 24.89 -22.31
C LYS A 42 9.92 24.52 -20.84
N VAL A 43 10.30 25.41 -19.92
CA VAL A 43 10.06 25.22 -18.48
C VAL A 43 8.56 25.22 -18.18
N LYS A 44 7.80 26.14 -18.79
CA LYS A 44 6.35 26.19 -18.64
C LYS A 44 5.68 24.90 -19.12
N ASP A 45 6.07 24.41 -20.29
CA ASP A 45 5.53 23.17 -20.85
C ASP A 45 5.89 21.98 -19.95
N ALA A 46 7.14 21.88 -19.50
CA ALA A 46 7.57 20.84 -18.56
C ALA A 46 6.78 20.87 -17.24
N LEU A 47 6.48 22.06 -16.71
CA LEU A 47 5.67 22.20 -15.50
C LEU A 47 4.20 21.78 -15.73
N ILE A 48 3.64 22.06 -16.90
CA ILE A 48 2.28 21.63 -17.27
C ILE A 48 2.23 20.09 -17.40
N THR A 49 3.22 19.50 -18.07
CA THR A 49 3.34 18.04 -18.20
C THR A 49 3.48 17.39 -16.83
N LEU A 50 4.43 17.86 -16.01
CA LEU A 50 4.65 17.33 -14.66
C LEU A 50 3.40 17.39 -13.80
N LYS A 51 2.64 18.49 -13.88
CA LYS A 51 1.36 18.62 -13.16
C LYS A 51 0.33 17.60 -13.64
N THR A 52 0.23 17.39 -14.95
CA THR A 52 -0.71 16.45 -15.56
C THR A 52 -0.38 15.02 -15.17
N GLU A 53 0.87 14.60 -15.36
CA GLU A 53 1.37 13.27 -15.00
C GLU A 53 1.24 13.01 -13.49
N SER A 54 1.57 14.00 -12.65
CA SER A 54 1.42 13.87 -11.19
C SER A 54 -0.04 13.68 -10.76
N ASN A 55 -0.98 14.33 -11.44
CA ASN A 55 -2.41 14.14 -11.18
C ASN A 55 -2.88 12.75 -11.61
N GLU A 56 -2.39 12.26 -12.74
CA GLU A 56 -2.70 10.92 -13.23
C GLU A 56 -2.18 9.84 -12.26
N VAL A 57 -0.90 9.91 -11.88
CA VAL A 57 -0.29 9.01 -10.89
C VAL A 57 -1.07 9.06 -9.56
N LYS A 58 -1.45 10.25 -9.11
CA LYS A 58 -2.26 10.39 -7.89
C LYS A 58 -3.61 9.68 -8.01
N ASN A 59 -4.30 9.82 -9.15
CA ASN A 59 -5.58 9.17 -9.39
C ASN A 59 -5.45 7.66 -9.45
N GLN A 60 -4.44 7.15 -10.16
CA GLN A 60 -4.13 5.71 -10.23
C GLN A 60 -3.84 5.13 -8.83
N ILE A 61 -3.04 5.83 -8.00
CA ILE A 61 -2.77 5.40 -6.63
C ILE A 61 -4.05 5.34 -5.80
N ILE A 62 -4.95 6.33 -5.93
CA ILE A 62 -6.23 6.34 -5.22
C ILE A 62 -7.11 5.17 -5.66
N GLU A 63 -7.17 4.87 -6.95
CA GLU A 63 -7.95 3.76 -7.50
C GLU A 63 -7.42 2.40 -7.06
N VAL A 64 -6.12 2.16 -7.24
CA VAL A 64 -5.43 0.93 -6.78
C VAL A 64 -5.60 0.73 -5.27
N SER A 65 -5.54 1.81 -4.49
CA SER A 65 -5.74 1.74 -3.04
C SER A 65 -7.19 1.35 -2.67
N LYS A 66 -8.18 1.86 -3.41
CA LYS A 66 -9.60 1.51 -3.20
C LYS A 66 -9.88 0.07 -3.59
N GLU A 67 -9.36 -0.37 -4.73
CA GLU A 67 -9.51 -1.75 -5.21
C GLU A 67 -8.85 -2.73 -4.23
N SER A 68 -7.62 -2.43 -3.79
CA SER A 68 -6.92 -3.22 -2.78
C SER A 68 -7.69 -3.29 -1.45
N ALA A 69 -8.29 -2.17 -1.01
CA ALA A 69 -9.11 -2.15 0.20
C ALA A 69 -10.40 -2.99 0.06
N SER A 70 -11.01 -3.03 -1.12
CA SER A 70 -12.17 -3.88 -1.39
C SER A 70 -11.79 -5.36 -1.37
N ILE A 71 -10.72 -5.73 -2.07
CA ILE A 71 -10.22 -7.11 -2.13
C ILE A 71 -9.93 -7.66 -0.72
N LEU A 72 -9.25 -6.88 0.13
CA LEU A 72 -8.96 -7.30 1.50
C LEU A 72 -10.22 -7.49 2.35
N LYS A 73 -11.23 -6.65 2.14
CA LYS A 73 -12.51 -6.74 2.84
C LYS A 73 -13.29 -7.98 2.41
N ASP A 74 -13.32 -8.27 1.12
CA ASP A 74 -14.01 -9.43 0.56
C ASP A 74 -13.34 -10.74 1.00
N VAL A 75 -12.01 -10.82 0.91
CA VAL A 75 -11.24 -11.99 1.41
C VAL A 75 -11.48 -12.21 2.91
N THR A 76 -11.50 -11.15 3.73
CA THR A 76 -11.75 -11.29 5.17
C THR A 76 -13.16 -11.83 5.43
N LYS A 77 -14.15 -11.38 4.66
CA LYS A 77 -15.54 -11.84 4.78
C LYS A 77 -15.69 -13.31 4.35
N ASP A 78 -15.00 -13.72 3.30
CA ASP A 78 -15.00 -15.09 2.81
C ASP A 78 -14.33 -16.05 3.81
N ILE A 79 -13.22 -15.63 4.42
CA ILE A 79 -12.56 -16.38 5.50
C ILE A 79 -13.51 -16.52 6.70
N GLN A 80 -14.15 -15.44 7.13
CA GLN A 80 -15.10 -15.50 8.24
C GLN A 80 -16.24 -16.48 7.96
N THR A 81 -16.83 -16.39 6.77
CA THR A 81 -17.90 -17.30 6.32
C THR A 81 -17.44 -18.76 6.30
N SER A 82 -16.21 -19.01 5.83
CA SER A 82 -15.63 -20.36 5.78
C SER A 82 -15.38 -20.93 7.18
N ILE A 83 -14.93 -20.10 8.13
CA ILE A 83 -14.75 -20.50 9.54
C ILE A 83 -16.10 -20.82 10.19
N GLU A 84 -17.12 -20.00 9.95
CA GLU A 84 -18.47 -20.22 10.47
C GLU A 84 -19.08 -21.52 9.91
N ALA A 85 -18.90 -21.78 8.61
CA ALA A 85 -19.34 -23.02 7.96
C ALA A 85 -18.61 -24.25 8.54
N TRP A 86 -17.28 -24.20 8.64
CA TRP A 86 -16.48 -25.28 9.23
C TRP A 86 -16.90 -25.56 10.68
N LYS A 87 -17.11 -24.51 11.48
CA LYS A 87 -17.57 -24.64 12.86
C LYS A 87 -18.92 -25.34 12.92
N LYS A 88 -19.88 -24.93 12.08
CA LYS A 88 -21.21 -25.53 11.99
C LYS A 88 -21.17 -27.01 11.63
N ASP A 89 -20.27 -27.41 10.74
CA ASP A 89 -20.16 -28.79 10.26
C ASP A 89 -19.45 -29.73 11.25
N ILE A 90 -18.46 -29.20 11.99
CA ILE A 90 -17.63 -29.98 12.92
C ILE A 90 -18.24 -30.04 14.33
N GLU A 91 -18.87 -28.98 14.83
CA GLU A 91 -19.47 -28.96 16.17
C GLU A 91 -20.39 -30.15 16.49
N PRO A 92 -21.36 -30.54 15.64
CA PRO A 92 -22.26 -31.65 15.95
C PRO A 92 -21.55 -33.01 15.95
N ASN A 93 -20.47 -33.15 15.18
CA ASN A 93 -19.73 -34.41 15.06
C ASN A 93 -18.61 -34.55 16.11
N LYS A 94 -18.25 -33.46 16.78
CA LYS A 94 -17.18 -33.43 17.80
C LYS A 94 -17.45 -34.40 18.95
N ALA A 95 -18.69 -34.46 19.44
CA ALA A 95 -19.09 -35.37 20.51
C ALA A 95 -18.93 -36.84 20.10
N LYS A 96 -19.30 -37.17 18.86
CA LYS A 96 -19.17 -38.52 18.30
C LYS A 96 -17.71 -38.95 18.18
N ILE A 97 -16.83 -38.05 17.73
CA ILE A 97 -15.38 -38.30 17.64
C ILE A 97 -14.78 -38.57 19.04
N TYR A 98 -15.19 -37.82 20.07
CA TYR A 98 -14.73 -38.08 21.45
C TYR A 98 -15.18 -39.45 21.96
N ASP A 99 -16.43 -39.83 21.68
CA ASP A 99 -16.96 -41.14 22.09
C ASP A 99 -16.25 -42.30 21.37
N GLU A 100 -15.99 -42.16 20.06
CA GLU A 100 -15.23 -43.13 19.28
C GLU A 100 -13.78 -43.27 19.78
N LEU A 101 -13.12 -42.15 20.11
CA LEU A 101 -11.77 -42.15 20.69
C LEU A 101 -11.72 -42.87 22.04
N LYS A 102 -12.71 -42.62 22.91
CA LYS A 102 -12.81 -43.27 24.22
C LYS A 102 -13.02 -44.78 24.10
N ASN A 103 -13.82 -45.22 23.12
CA ASN A 103 -14.02 -46.64 22.86
C ASN A 103 -12.75 -47.32 22.33
N ILE A 104 -11.99 -46.64 21.48
CA ILE A 104 -10.70 -47.14 20.99
C ILE A 104 -9.71 -47.29 22.15
N GLU A 105 -9.61 -46.29 23.02
CA GLU A 105 -8.74 -46.33 24.21
C GLU A 105 -9.09 -47.50 25.13
N SER A 106 -10.38 -47.70 25.42
CA SER A 106 -10.83 -48.84 26.23
C SER A 106 -10.51 -50.20 25.58
N THR A 107 -10.65 -50.30 24.26
CA THR A 107 -10.31 -51.51 23.51
C THR A 107 -8.81 -51.79 23.55
N LEU A 108 -7.97 -50.77 23.41
CA LEU A 108 -6.52 -50.88 23.51
C LEU A 108 -6.07 -51.33 24.91
N GLU A 109 -6.64 -50.78 25.97
CA GLU A 109 -6.36 -51.21 27.35
C GLU A 109 -6.71 -52.69 27.59
N GLN A 110 -7.83 -53.15 27.01
CA GLN A 110 -8.25 -54.55 27.11
C GLN A 110 -7.28 -55.46 26.34
N LEU A 111 -6.86 -55.06 25.14
CA LEU A 111 -5.87 -55.80 24.35
C LEU A 111 -4.52 -55.86 25.08
N GLU A 112 -4.06 -54.77 25.67
CA GLU A 112 -2.81 -54.74 26.43
C GLU A 112 -2.85 -55.68 27.65
N LYS A 113 -3.98 -55.72 28.37
CA LYS A 113 -4.19 -56.66 29.48
C LYS A 113 -4.24 -58.12 29.04
N MET A 114 -4.76 -58.41 27.84
CA MET A 114 -4.79 -59.76 27.28
C MET A 114 -3.40 -60.22 26.81
N VAL A 115 -2.55 -59.31 26.33
CA VAL A 115 -1.18 -59.62 25.88
C VAL A 115 -0.19 -59.73 27.05
N LYS A 116 -0.45 -59.07 28.18
CA LYS A 116 0.38 -59.14 29.40
C LYS A 116 0.06 -60.33 30.33
N LYS A 117 -0.88 -61.20 29.95
CA LYS A 117 -1.27 -62.41 30.71
C LYS A 117 -0.75 -63.66 30.01
#